data_AF-A0A7J9ZND7-F1
#
_entry.id   AF-A0A7J9ZND7-F1
#
_cell.length_a   1.000
_cell.length_b   1.000
_cell.length_c   1.000
_cell.angle_alpha   90.00
_cell.angle_beta   90.00
_cell.angle_gamma   90.00
#
_symmetry.space_group_name_H-M   'P 1'
#
loop_
_entity.id
_entity.type
_entity.pdbx_description
1 polymer ?
#
loop_
_entity_poly.entity_id
_entity_poly.type
_entity_poly.pdbx_seq_one_letter_code
_entity_poly.pdbx_strand_id
1 'polypeptide(L)'
;MEIGDLSAVERAVLDAATYGRPLGLGGPEHADGSEPGGRVVRADVLREILLGRLGGEALDPRGVQLAGAHVTGSLELRGMSCRAGLALSRCRLDERIHADDATIPWLDLTDTRLPALHADRLTVAGDLHLGGLRGHGGGAAGTIRLFDARISGDLDCMGAHLANPSGPAPAADRMSVAGYAFLSYGRTARARPRPCGSRSRWRPPTRARR
;
A
#
# COMPACT_ATOMS: atom_id res chain seq x y z
N MET A 1 -0.35 23.83 -7.08
CA MET A 1 0.89 23.44 -6.39
C MET A 1 1.86 23.10 -7.50
N GLU A 2 2.79 24.01 -7.81
CA GLU A 2 3.80 23.80 -8.84
C GLU A 2 4.66 22.61 -8.41
N ILE A 3 4.72 21.57 -9.25
CA ILE A 3 5.67 20.49 -9.06
C ILE A 3 7.03 21.13 -9.32
N GLY A 4 7.72 21.56 -8.26
CA GLY A 4 9.06 22.12 -8.37
C GLY A 4 10.00 21.16 -9.11
N ASP A 5 11.07 21.71 -9.69
CA ASP A 5 12.02 21.01 -10.56
C ASP A 5 12.18 19.52 -10.26
N LEU A 6 11.86 18.68 -11.25
CA LEU A 6 11.97 17.23 -11.15
C LEU A 6 13.44 16.84 -10.98
N SER A 7 13.71 16.00 -9.98
CA SER A 7 15.03 15.40 -9.81
C SER A 7 15.41 14.54 -11.02
N ALA A 8 16.69 14.22 -11.17
CA ALA A 8 17.15 13.33 -12.25
C ALA A 8 16.43 11.97 -12.21
N VAL A 9 16.16 11.46 -11.00
CA VAL A 9 15.43 10.20 -10.78
C VAL A 9 13.97 10.34 -11.20
N GLU A 10 13.29 11.40 -10.75
CA GLU A 10 11.88 11.65 -11.07
C GLU A 10 11.64 11.81 -12.57
N ARG A 11 12.57 12.45 -13.28
CA ARG A 11 12.54 12.54 -14.74
C ARG A 11 12.75 11.17 -15.39
N ALA A 12 13.66 10.34 -14.86
CA ALA A 12 13.81 8.97 -15.32
C ALA A 12 12.55 8.11 -15.06
N VAL A 13 11.83 8.34 -13.94
CA VAL A 13 10.53 7.70 -13.67
C VAL A 13 9.51 8.11 -14.72
N LEU A 14 9.40 9.41 -15.01
CA LEU A 14 8.47 9.91 -16.03
C LEU A 14 8.78 9.33 -17.41
N ASP A 15 10.05 9.31 -17.81
CA ASP A 15 10.47 8.70 -19.06
C ASP A 15 10.12 7.21 -19.09
N ALA A 16 10.45 6.46 -18.03
CA ALA A 16 10.13 5.04 -17.94
C ALA A 16 8.63 4.76 -18.02
N ALA A 17 7.79 5.59 -17.39
CA ALA A 17 6.34 5.49 -17.46
C ALA A 17 5.78 5.84 -18.85
N THR A 18 6.41 6.79 -19.54
CA THR A 18 6.09 7.16 -20.93
C THR A 18 6.42 6.02 -21.89
N TYR A 19 7.50 5.27 -21.63
CA TYR A 19 7.90 4.12 -22.46
C TYR A 19 7.39 2.76 -21.95
N GLY A 20 6.58 2.72 -20.88
CA GLY A 20 6.05 1.47 -20.31
C GLY A 20 7.12 0.48 -19.85
N ARG A 21 8.26 0.99 -19.37
CA ARG A 21 9.43 0.20 -19.00
C ARG A 21 9.60 0.13 -17.48
N PRO A 22 9.97 -1.04 -16.92
CA PRO A 22 10.36 -1.13 -15.52
C PRO A 22 11.65 -0.36 -15.27
N LEU A 23 11.65 0.49 -14.25
CA LEU A 23 12.81 1.22 -13.79
C LEU A 23 13.28 0.64 -12.44
N GLY A 24 14.39 -0.08 -12.49
CA GLY A 24 15.10 -0.55 -11.30
C GLY A 24 16.05 0.52 -10.78
N LEU A 25 15.75 1.10 -9.62
CA LEU A 25 16.65 1.99 -8.89
C LEU A 25 17.58 1.22 -7.94
N GLY A 26 17.63 -0.11 -8.08
CA GLY A 26 18.40 -1.06 -7.28
C GLY A 26 17.73 -1.35 -5.94
N GLY A 27 17.30 -2.60 -5.75
CA GLY A 27 16.72 -3.09 -4.50
C GLY A 27 17.75 -3.41 -3.42
N PRO A 28 17.32 -3.80 -2.20
CA PRO A 28 18.17 -3.99 -1.01
C PRO A 28 19.12 -5.20 -1.07
N GLU A 29 19.42 -5.72 -2.25
CA GLU A 29 20.16 -6.98 -2.44
C GLU A 29 21.38 -6.85 -3.36
N HIS A 30 21.65 -5.64 -3.88
CA HIS A 30 22.94 -5.36 -4.48
C HIS A 30 23.90 -4.89 -3.39
N ALA A 31 24.77 -5.81 -2.99
CA ALA A 31 25.99 -5.55 -2.23
C ALA A 31 26.96 -4.72 -3.08
N ASP A 32 26.74 -3.43 -3.12
CA ASP A 32 27.78 -2.45 -3.39
C ASP A 32 27.35 -1.17 -2.68
N GLY A 33 28.25 -0.61 -1.87
CA GLY A 33 28.06 0.52 -0.97
C GLY A 33 27.76 1.86 -1.65
N SER A 34 26.84 1.87 -2.62
CA SER A 34 26.32 3.07 -3.25
C SER A 34 25.19 3.67 -2.42
N GLU A 35 25.59 4.67 -1.63
CA GLU A 35 24.83 5.74 -0.95
C GLU A 35 23.28 5.66 -1.03
N PRO A 36 22.58 5.65 0.13
CA PRO A 36 21.11 5.58 0.18
C PRO A 36 20.36 6.81 -0.36
N GLY A 37 21.05 7.90 -0.73
CA GLY A 37 20.43 9.19 -1.06
C GLY A 37 19.88 9.34 -2.48
N GLY A 38 20.27 8.47 -3.42
CA GLY A 38 19.94 8.63 -4.86
C GLY A 38 18.64 7.95 -5.33
N ARG A 39 17.82 7.40 -4.43
CA ARG A 39 16.67 6.54 -4.78
C ARG A 39 15.33 7.11 -4.32
N VAL A 40 15.32 8.40 -3.99
CA VAL A 40 14.15 9.08 -3.41
C VAL A 40 13.25 9.61 -4.53
N VAL A 41 11.97 9.26 -4.46
CA VAL A 41 10.93 9.74 -5.37
C VAL A 41 9.79 10.33 -4.55
N ARG A 42 9.34 11.55 -4.86
CA ARG A 42 8.21 12.16 -4.15
C ARG A 42 6.90 11.49 -4.55
N ALA A 43 6.04 11.22 -3.57
CA ALA A 43 4.71 10.66 -3.78
C ALA A 43 3.83 11.55 -4.67
N ASP A 44 3.98 12.88 -4.55
CA ASP A 44 3.24 13.84 -5.38
C ASP A 44 3.57 13.73 -6.88
N VAL A 45 4.83 13.42 -7.21
CA VAL A 45 5.23 13.22 -8.61
C VAL A 45 4.59 11.94 -9.16
N LEU A 46 4.62 10.85 -8.39
CA LEU A 46 3.93 9.61 -8.76
C LEU A 46 2.44 9.84 -8.97
N ARG A 47 1.79 10.56 -8.06
CA ARG A 47 0.37 10.94 -8.17
C ARG A 47 0.09 11.65 -9.51
N GLU A 48 0.89 12.65 -9.84
CA GLU A 48 0.67 13.46 -11.05
C GLU A 48 0.94 12.67 -12.34
N ILE A 49 1.87 11.71 -12.32
CA ILE A 49 2.07 10.75 -13.42
C ILE A 49 0.87 9.81 -13.54
N LEU A 50 0.38 9.23 -12.44
CA LEU A 50 -0.76 8.31 -12.45
C LEU A 50 -2.05 8.95 -12.95
N LEU A 51 -2.24 10.25 -12.67
CA LEU A 51 -3.35 11.05 -13.18
C LEU A 51 -3.18 11.44 -14.66
N GLY A 52 -2.00 11.18 -15.26
CA GLY A 52 -1.66 11.59 -16.62
C GLY A 52 -1.46 13.11 -16.76
N ARG A 53 -1.26 13.83 -15.65
CA ARG A 53 -0.93 15.27 -15.68
C ARG A 53 0.53 15.49 -16.06
N LEU A 54 1.40 14.58 -15.63
CA LEU A 54 2.76 14.43 -16.14
C LEU A 54 2.77 13.29 -17.17
N GLY A 55 3.23 13.58 -18.39
CA GLY A 55 3.29 12.62 -19.51
C GLY A 55 2.11 12.71 -20.50
N GLY A 56 0.95 13.23 -20.08
CA GLY A 56 -0.17 13.49 -20.97
C GLY A 56 -0.65 12.23 -21.71
N GLU A 57 -0.84 12.34 -23.03
CA GLU A 57 -1.23 11.23 -23.91
C GLU A 57 -0.09 10.24 -24.21
N ALA A 58 1.15 10.62 -23.93
CA ALA A 58 2.31 9.76 -24.17
C ALA A 58 2.53 8.72 -23.05
N LEU A 59 1.69 8.75 -22.01
CA LEU A 59 1.80 7.79 -20.91
C LEU A 59 1.39 6.40 -21.39
N ASP A 60 2.29 5.44 -21.24
CA ASP A 60 2.02 4.06 -21.64
C ASP A 60 0.95 3.44 -20.71
N PRO A 61 0.03 2.59 -21.23
CA PRO A 61 -0.94 1.85 -20.41
C PRO A 61 -0.31 0.98 -19.30
N ARG A 62 0.95 0.58 -19.47
CA ARG A 62 1.78 -0.13 -18.49
C ARG A 62 2.25 0.75 -17.32
N GLY A 63 1.94 2.04 -17.34
CA GLY A 63 2.05 2.94 -16.20
C GLY A 63 3.42 3.01 -15.55
N VAL A 64 3.42 3.26 -14.25
CA VAL A 64 4.66 3.47 -13.47
C VAL A 64 5.10 2.14 -12.88
N GLN A 65 6.31 1.69 -13.23
CA GLN A 65 6.90 0.46 -12.69
C GLN A 65 8.26 0.74 -12.07
N LEU A 66 8.31 0.75 -10.74
CA LEU A 66 9.51 1.05 -9.97
C LEU A 66 9.94 -0.14 -9.14
N ALA A 67 11.25 -0.43 -9.15
CA ALA A 67 11.85 -1.41 -8.27
C ALA A 67 12.95 -0.81 -7.41
N GLY A 68 12.89 -1.02 -6.09
CA GLY A 68 13.90 -0.53 -5.15
C GLY A 68 13.87 0.97 -4.87
N ALA A 69 12.73 1.63 -5.12
CA ALA A 69 12.56 3.06 -4.85
C ALA A 69 12.22 3.34 -3.38
N HIS A 70 12.64 4.51 -2.91
CA HIS A 70 12.21 5.08 -1.63
C HIS A 70 11.23 6.23 -1.93
N VAL A 71 9.96 6.01 -1.64
CA VAL A 71 8.91 7.02 -1.86
C VAL A 71 8.71 7.85 -0.59
N THR A 72 8.85 9.17 -0.73
CA THR A 72 8.69 10.13 0.36
C THR A 72 7.40 10.94 0.19
N GLY A 73 6.74 11.25 1.31
CA GLY A 73 5.44 11.90 1.34
C GLY A 73 4.26 10.91 1.27
N SER A 74 3.07 11.40 1.60
CA SER A 74 1.81 10.64 1.50
C SER A 74 1.30 10.58 0.05
N LEU A 75 1.01 9.37 -0.43
CA LEU A 75 0.42 9.18 -1.76
C LEU A 75 -1.11 9.28 -1.69
N GLU A 76 -1.63 10.46 -2.04
CA GLU A 76 -3.07 10.77 -2.02
C GLU A 76 -3.71 10.54 -3.39
N LEU A 77 -4.55 9.51 -3.49
CA LEU A 77 -5.32 9.13 -4.68
C LEU A 77 -6.84 9.19 -4.40
N ARG A 78 -7.27 9.77 -3.29
CA ARG A 78 -8.67 9.73 -2.85
C ARG A 78 -9.63 10.31 -3.88
N GLY A 79 -10.64 9.54 -4.25
CA GLY A 79 -11.66 9.94 -5.24
C GLY A 79 -11.10 10.18 -6.65
N MET A 80 -9.87 9.78 -6.93
CA MET A 80 -9.22 10.03 -8.21
C MET A 80 -9.36 8.83 -9.15
N SER A 81 -9.43 9.12 -10.45
CA SER A 81 -9.33 8.12 -11.51
C SER A 81 -7.93 8.16 -12.13
N CYS A 82 -7.12 7.15 -11.80
CA CYS A 82 -5.79 6.98 -12.37
C CYS A 82 -5.92 6.43 -13.80
N ARG A 83 -5.14 6.99 -14.72
CA ARG A 83 -5.07 6.53 -16.12
C ARG A 83 -4.07 5.40 -16.31
N ALA A 84 -3.03 5.40 -15.47
CA ALA A 84 -1.98 4.40 -15.43
C ALA A 84 -2.05 3.59 -14.14
N GLY A 85 -1.60 2.33 -14.21
CA GLY A 85 -1.35 1.52 -13.02
C GLY A 85 -0.02 1.82 -12.36
N LEU A 86 0.17 1.27 -11.16
CA LEU A 86 1.34 1.48 -10.32
C LEU A 86 1.91 0.15 -9.86
N ALA A 87 3.17 -0.13 -10.21
CA ALA A 87 3.96 -1.21 -9.64
C ALA A 87 5.09 -0.64 -8.82
N LEU A 88 5.11 -1.02 -7.54
CA LEU A 88 6.20 -0.77 -6.61
C LEU A 88 6.69 -2.13 -6.12
N SER A 89 7.81 -2.59 -6.66
CA SER A 89 8.42 -3.86 -6.28
C SER A 89 9.64 -3.63 -5.40
N ARG A 90 9.69 -4.26 -4.22
CA ARG A 90 10.83 -4.08 -3.27
C ARG A 90 11.07 -2.61 -2.90
N CYS A 91 10.00 -1.80 -2.86
CA CYS A 91 10.07 -0.37 -2.55
C CYS A 91 9.84 -0.12 -1.05
N ARG A 92 10.18 1.09 -0.60
CA ARG A 92 9.88 1.57 0.75
C ARG A 92 9.08 2.85 0.67
N LEU A 93 7.95 2.91 1.36
CA LEU A 93 7.18 4.12 1.59
C LEU A 93 7.34 4.52 3.06
N ASP A 94 7.62 5.80 3.30
CA ASP A 94 7.68 6.33 4.67
C ASP A 94 6.30 6.62 5.24
N GLU A 95 5.35 6.96 4.37
CA GLU A 95 3.99 7.32 4.72
C GLU A 95 2.97 6.36 4.11
N ARG A 96 1.71 6.53 4.50
CA ARG A 96 0.60 5.65 4.10
C ARG A 96 0.08 6.02 2.72
N ILE A 97 -0.49 5.04 2.03
CA ILE A 97 -1.18 5.25 0.76
C ILE A 97 -2.67 5.47 1.05
N HIS A 98 -3.22 6.53 0.48
CA HIS A 98 -4.64 6.87 0.55
C HIS A 98 -5.28 6.73 -0.83
N ALA A 99 -6.02 5.65 -1.06
CA ALA A 99 -6.69 5.31 -2.31
C ALA A 99 -8.20 5.09 -2.10
N ASP A 100 -8.77 5.75 -1.10
CA ASP A 100 -10.21 5.69 -0.81
C ASP A 100 -11.01 6.25 -2.00
N ASP A 101 -12.05 5.57 -2.46
CA ASP A 101 -12.86 5.94 -3.63
C ASP A 101 -12.06 6.09 -4.95
N ALA A 102 -10.84 5.57 -5.02
CA ALA A 102 -10.01 5.68 -6.21
C ALA A 102 -10.39 4.61 -7.24
N THR A 103 -10.11 4.90 -8.51
CA THR A 103 -10.13 3.90 -9.60
C THR A 103 -8.75 3.80 -10.20
N ILE A 104 -8.18 2.59 -10.21
CA ILE A 104 -6.86 2.32 -10.78
C ILE A 104 -6.92 1.12 -11.73
N PRO A 105 -6.17 1.13 -12.85
CA PRO A 105 -6.13 -0.01 -13.75
C PRO A 105 -5.63 -1.28 -13.07
N TRP A 106 -4.52 -1.20 -12.36
CA TRP A 106 -3.92 -2.31 -11.61
C TRP A 106 -2.94 -1.73 -10.58
N LEU A 107 -2.70 -2.47 -9.51
CA LEU A 107 -1.83 -2.03 -8.42
C LEU A 107 -0.98 -3.21 -7.93
N ASP A 108 0.33 -3.04 -7.99
CA ASP A 108 1.30 -4.03 -7.54
C ASP A 108 2.20 -3.40 -6.47
N LEU A 109 2.16 -3.98 -5.26
CA LEU A 109 2.99 -3.59 -4.12
C LEU A 109 3.85 -4.79 -3.65
N THR A 110 4.23 -5.67 -4.57
CA THR A 110 4.96 -6.90 -4.23
C THR A 110 6.29 -6.61 -3.53
N ASP A 111 6.56 -7.30 -2.43
CA ASP A 111 7.76 -7.11 -1.58
C ASP A 111 7.97 -5.67 -1.07
N THR A 112 6.94 -4.83 -1.11
CA THR A 112 7.04 -3.43 -0.70
C THR A 112 6.79 -3.27 0.80
N ARG A 113 7.47 -2.28 1.39
CA ARG A 113 7.32 -1.90 2.80
C ARG A 113 6.57 -0.59 2.88
N LEU A 114 5.46 -0.57 3.60
CA LEU A 114 4.65 0.62 3.85
C LEU A 114 4.02 0.56 5.24
N PRO A 115 3.73 1.71 5.87
CA PRO A 115 3.06 1.73 7.16
C PRO A 115 1.60 1.29 7.06
N ALA A 116 0.85 1.80 6.07
CA ALA A 116 -0.54 1.41 5.85
C ALA A 116 -1.02 1.71 4.41
N LEU A 117 -2.02 0.94 3.96
CA LEU A 117 -2.80 1.17 2.73
C LEU A 117 -4.27 1.35 3.11
N HIS A 118 -4.81 2.54 2.87
CA HIS A 118 -6.24 2.82 3.03
C HIS A 118 -6.87 2.91 1.64
N ALA A 119 -7.73 1.96 1.32
CA ALA A 119 -8.30 1.78 -0.01
C ALA A 119 -9.79 1.40 0.09
N ASP A 120 -10.53 2.13 0.93
CA ASP A 120 -11.97 1.91 1.09
C ASP A 120 -12.68 2.32 -0.21
N ARG A 121 -13.53 1.44 -0.78
CA ARG A 121 -14.20 1.60 -2.08
C ARG A 121 -13.25 1.75 -3.28
N LEU A 122 -12.00 1.29 -3.15
CA LEU A 122 -11.06 1.22 -4.28
C LEU A 122 -11.62 0.31 -5.37
N THR A 123 -11.61 0.79 -6.62
CA THR A 123 -11.90 -0.02 -7.80
C THR A 123 -10.62 -0.31 -8.57
N VAL A 124 -10.29 -1.60 -8.71
CA VAL A 124 -9.18 -2.10 -9.51
C VAL A 124 -9.74 -2.81 -10.73
N ALA A 125 -9.38 -2.34 -11.93
CA ALA A 125 -9.88 -2.90 -13.18
C ALA A 125 -9.19 -4.22 -13.59
N GLY A 126 -7.97 -4.43 -13.13
CA GLY A 126 -7.19 -5.66 -13.28
C GLY A 126 -6.81 -6.21 -11.92
N ASP A 127 -5.53 -6.52 -11.76
CA ASP A 127 -5.02 -7.27 -10.61
C ASP A 127 -4.54 -6.35 -9.47
N LEU A 128 -4.70 -6.85 -8.24
CA LEU A 128 -4.13 -6.28 -7.02
C LEU A 128 -3.13 -7.26 -6.42
N HIS A 129 -1.84 -6.96 -6.54
CA HIS A 129 -0.76 -7.77 -5.96
C HIS A 129 -0.19 -7.14 -4.70
N LEU A 130 -0.28 -7.87 -3.60
CA LEU A 130 0.23 -7.54 -2.27
C LEU A 130 1.16 -8.66 -1.76
N GLY A 131 1.72 -9.46 -2.67
CA GLY A 131 2.60 -10.58 -2.34
C GLY A 131 3.85 -10.11 -1.59
N GLY A 132 4.24 -10.77 -0.50
CA GLY A 132 5.43 -10.40 0.28
C GLY A 132 5.38 -9.02 0.97
N LEU A 133 4.25 -8.30 0.86
CA LEU A 133 4.08 -6.95 1.40
C LEU A 133 4.35 -6.93 2.91
N ARG A 134 5.16 -5.98 3.38
CA ARG A 134 5.44 -5.82 4.81
C ARG A 134 4.80 -4.54 5.32
N GLY A 135 3.73 -4.72 6.08
CA GLY A 135 2.97 -3.64 6.68
C GLY A 135 3.13 -3.60 8.19
N HIS A 136 3.65 -2.51 8.72
CA HIS A 136 3.70 -2.24 10.17
C HIS A 136 2.79 -1.06 10.49
N GLY A 137 1.50 -1.33 10.64
CA GLY A 137 0.49 -0.33 10.94
C GLY A 137 0.45 -0.02 12.43
N GLY A 138 0.15 1.24 12.76
CA GLY A 138 -0.13 1.67 14.12
C GLY A 138 -1.45 2.43 14.16
N GLY A 139 -2.44 1.89 14.86
CA GLY A 139 -3.72 2.57 15.10
C GLY A 139 -4.95 1.68 14.91
N ALA A 140 -6.11 2.22 15.26
CA ALA A 140 -7.40 1.52 15.16
C ALA A 140 -7.86 1.27 13.71
N ALA A 141 -7.32 2.02 12.74
CA ALA A 141 -7.74 1.97 11.34
C ALA A 141 -7.30 0.69 10.61
N GLY A 142 -6.22 0.05 11.04
CA GLY A 142 -5.65 -1.13 10.39
C GLY A 142 -4.40 -0.85 9.55
N THR A 143 -3.71 -1.91 9.13
CA THR A 143 -2.55 -1.80 8.23
C THR A 143 -3.01 -1.77 6.77
N ILE A 144 -3.97 -2.62 6.39
CA ILE A 144 -4.59 -2.59 5.06
C ILE A 144 -6.09 -2.47 5.23
N ARG A 145 -6.70 -1.50 4.57
CA ARG A 145 -8.16 -1.31 4.51
C ARG A 145 -8.65 -1.42 3.08
N LEU A 146 -9.59 -2.31 2.83
CA LEU A 146 -10.18 -2.61 1.53
C LEU A 146 -11.71 -2.74 1.66
N PHE A 147 -12.32 -1.91 2.52
CA PHE A 147 -13.77 -1.98 2.75
C PHE A 147 -14.52 -1.64 1.46
N ASP A 148 -15.47 -2.47 1.03
CA ASP A 148 -16.19 -2.31 -0.25
C ASP A 148 -15.29 -2.18 -1.49
N ALA A 149 -14.03 -2.61 -1.42
CA ALA A 149 -13.16 -2.57 -2.58
C ALA A 149 -13.64 -3.57 -3.64
N ARG A 150 -13.54 -3.18 -4.91
CA ARG A 150 -13.90 -4.01 -6.07
C ARG A 150 -12.67 -4.26 -6.91
N ILE A 151 -12.26 -5.52 -7.01
CA ILE A 151 -11.13 -5.97 -7.81
C ILE A 151 -11.69 -6.84 -8.94
N SER A 152 -11.46 -6.43 -10.18
CA SER A 152 -12.03 -7.12 -11.35
C SER A 152 -11.12 -8.24 -11.86
N GLY A 153 -9.82 -8.20 -11.55
CA GLY A 153 -8.88 -9.29 -11.77
C GLY A 153 -8.63 -10.10 -10.51
N ASP A 154 -7.38 -10.52 -10.34
CA ASP A 154 -6.92 -11.36 -9.23
C ASP A 154 -6.46 -10.53 -8.03
N LEU A 155 -6.62 -11.09 -6.84
CA LEU A 155 -6.05 -10.58 -5.60
C LEU A 155 -4.98 -11.54 -5.09
N ASP A 156 -3.73 -11.10 -5.10
CA ASP A 156 -2.61 -11.84 -4.52
C ASP A 156 -2.21 -11.22 -3.18
N CYS A 157 -2.25 -11.98 -2.09
CA CYS A 157 -1.73 -11.60 -0.78
C CYS A 157 -0.73 -12.63 -0.24
N MET A 158 -0.13 -13.44 -1.10
CA MET A 158 0.77 -14.53 -0.75
C MET A 158 2.02 -14.01 -0.04
N GLY A 159 2.28 -14.49 1.18
CA GLY A 159 3.47 -14.09 1.94
C GLY A 159 3.41 -12.66 2.51
N ALA A 160 2.27 -11.98 2.43
CA ALA A 160 2.10 -10.69 3.06
C ALA A 160 2.27 -10.81 4.59
N HIS A 161 3.11 -9.94 5.15
CA HIS A 161 3.42 -9.84 6.57
C HIS A 161 2.84 -8.53 7.12
N LEU A 162 1.64 -8.62 7.68
CA LEU A 162 0.94 -7.46 8.24
C LEU A 162 0.88 -7.57 9.76
N ALA A 163 1.46 -6.58 10.42
CA ALA A 163 1.39 -6.43 11.87
C ALA A 163 0.71 -5.10 12.21
N ASN A 164 -0.30 -5.18 13.07
CA ASN A 164 -0.88 -4.01 13.74
C ASN A 164 -1.07 -4.34 15.23
N PRO A 165 -0.21 -3.82 16.13
CA PRO A 165 -0.35 -4.07 17.56
C PRO A 165 -1.51 -3.31 18.21
N SER A 166 -2.19 -2.40 17.49
CA SER A 166 -3.25 -1.53 18.04
C SER A 166 -4.62 -1.72 17.39
N GLY A 167 -4.77 -2.67 16.45
CA GLY A 167 -6.00 -2.85 15.68
C GLY A 167 -5.95 -4.07 14.74
N PRO A 168 -6.92 -4.23 13.83
CA PRO A 168 -6.90 -5.28 12.82
C PRO A 168 -5.68 -5.09 11.88
N ALA A 169 -5.11 -6.19 11.37
CA ALA A 169 -3.98 -6.10 10.44
C ALA A 169 -4.49 -5.81 9.00
N PRO A 170 -5.21 -6.74 8.33
CA PRO A 170 -6.07 -6.39 7.21
C PRO A 170 -7.54 -6.23 7.65
N ALA A 171 -8.25 -5.28 7.05
CA ALA A 171 -9.69 -5.10 7.17
C ALA A 171 -10.28 -4.95 5.75
N ALA A 172 -11.10 -5.91 5.31
CA ALA A 172 -11.55 -6.01 3.93
C ALA A 172 -13.03 -6.40 3.85
N ASP A 173 -13.85 -5.85 4.75
CA ASP A 173 -15.27 -6.22 4.80
C ASP A 173 -15.97 -5.77 3.51
N ARG A 174 -16.81 -6.67 2.98
CA ARG A 174 -17.60 -6.46 1.74
C ARG A 174 -16.75 -6.23 0.48
N MET A 175 -15.47 -6.59 0.51
CA MET A 175 -14.63 -6.61 -0.70
C MET A 175 -15.15 -7.67 -1.70
N SER A 176 -15.16 -7.32 -2.98
CA SER A 176 -15.48 -8.24 -4.08
C SER A 176 -14.28 -8.42 -5.00
N VAL A 177 -13.90 -9.66 -5.27
CA VAL A 177 -12.87 -10.04 -6.25
C VAL A 177 -13.56 -10.88 -7.32
N ALA A 178 -13.42 -10.51 -8.59
CA ALA A 178 -14.02 -11.26 -9.70
C ALA A 178 -13.13 -12.43 -10.17
N GLY A 179 -11.80 -12.29 -10.06
CA GLY A 179 -10.83 -13.36 -10.30
C GLY A 179 -10.57 -14.24 -9.07
N TYR A 180 -9.34 -14.74 -8.96
CA TYR A 180 -8.89 -15.59 -7.86
C TYR A 180 -8.35 -14.74 -6.70
N ALA A 181 -8.62 -15.17 -5.46
CA ALA A 181 -8.05 -14.59 -4.26
C ALA A 181 -7.06 -15.55 -3.61
N PHE A 182 -5.76 -15.27 -3.75
CA PHE A 182 -4.68 -16.06 -3.14
C PHE A 182 -4.30 -15.48 -1.78
N LEU A 183 -4.68 -16.18 -0.72
CA LEU A 183 -4.49 -15.74 0.66
C LEU A 183 -3.60 -16.74 1.41
N SER A 184 -2.27 -16.58 1.33
CA SER A 184 -1.33 -17.29 2.21
C SER A 184 -0.69 -16.32 3.19
N TYR A 185 -1.29 -16.18 4.36
CA TYR A 185 -0.80 -15.24 5.37
C TYR A 185 0.40 -15.79 6.13
N GLY A 186 1.54 -15.10 6.03
CA GLY A 186 2.72 -15.36 6.87
C GLY A 186 2.57 -14.68 8.23
N ARG A 187 2.08 -15.41 9.25
CA ARG A 187 1.96 -14.96 10.66
C ARG A 187 1.45 -13.53 10.83
N THR A 188 0.13 -13.33 10.87
CA THR A 188 -0.45 -12.12 11.48
C THR A 188 -0.21 -12.16 12.99
N ALA A 189 0.70 -11.32 13.49
CA ALA A 189 0.82 -11.09 14.92
C ALA A 189 -0.41 -10.30 15.38
N ARG A 190 -1.48 -11.00 15.81
CA ARG A 190 -2.56 -10.36 16.57
C ARG A 190 -1.93 -9.70 17.78
N ALA A 191 -2.23 -8.42 17.99
CA ALA A 191 -2.05 -7.82 19.30
C ALA A 191 -2.69 -8.76 20.34
N ARG A 192 -1.89 -9.23 21.31
CA ARG A 192 -2.48 -9.87 22.49
C ARG A 192 -3.52 -8.89 23.04
N PRO A 193 -4.75 -9.31 23.35
CA PRO A 193 -5.68 -8.45 24.06
C PRO A 193 -4.95 -7.97 25.32
N ARG A 194 -4.74 -6.66 25.45
CA ARG A 194 -4.29 -6.10 26.72
C ARG A 194 -5.36 -6.51 27.73
N PRO A 195 -5.02 -7.19 28.84
CA PRO A 195 -5.98 -7.33 29.91
C PRO A 195 -6.32 -5.90 30.34
N CYS A 196 -7.55 -5.47 30.05
CA CYS A 196 -8.05 -4.19 30.53
C CYS A 196 -8.08 -4.29 32.05
N GLY A 197 -7.07 -3.70 32.69
CA GLY A 197 -7.06 -3.49 34.12
C GLY A 197 -8.13 -2.48 34.47
N SER A 198 -9.36 -2.93 34.65
CA SER A 198 -10.30 -2.28 35.57
C SER A 198 -10.68 -3.31 36.62
N ARG A 199 -10.10 -3.17 37.81
CA ARG A 199 -10.57 -3.86 39.01
C ARG A 199 -11.97 -3.32 39.33
N SER A 200 -13.01 -3.88 38.74
CA SER A 200 -14.30 -3.93 39.42
C SER A 200 -14.30 -5.20 40.26
N ARG A 201 -14.10 -4.99 41.55
CA ARG A 201 -14.11 -6.02 42.59
C ARG A 201 -15.49 -6.66 42.60
N TRP A 202 -15.66 -7.77 41.90
CA TRP A 202 -16.85 -8.62 42.02
C TRP A 202 -16.88 -9.20 43.44
N ARG A 203 -17.85 -8.76 44.25
CA ARG A 203 -18.19 -9.34 45.55
C ARG A 203 -19.38 -10.30 45.34
N PRO A 204 -19.28 -11.59 45.68
CA PRO A 204 -20.44 -12.48 45.64
C PRO A 204 -21.43 -12.09 46.75
N PRO A 205 -22.75 -12.28 46.54
CA PRO A 205 -23.73 -12.12 47.60
C PRO A 205 -23.53 -13.24 48.64
N THR A 206 -23.31 -12.84 49.89
CA THR A 206 -23.34 -13.72 51.05
C THR A 206 -24.70 -14.42 51.14
N ARG A 207 -24.73 -15.74 50.96
CA ARG A 207 -25.87 -16.57 51.37
C ARG A 207 -26.04 -16.46 52.89
N ALA A 208 -27.15 -15.86 53.32
CA ALA A 208 -27.64 -16.01 54.67
C ALA A 208 -28.08 -17.46 54.88
N ARG A 209 -27.52 -18.09 55.92
CA ARG A 209 -27.93 -19.40 56.43
C ARG A 209 -29.35 -19.28 57.03
N ARG A 210 -30.23 -20.20 56.67
CA ARG A 210 -31.15 -20.87 57.59
C ARG A 210 -31.10 -22.35 57.28
#